data_AF-A0A9P0HR71-F1
#
_entry.id   AF-A0A9P0HR71-F1
#
_cell.length_a   1.000
_cell.length_b   1.000
_cell.length_c   1.000
_cell.angle_alpha   90.00
_cell.angle_beta   90.00
_cell.angle_gamma   90.00
#
_symmetry.space_group_name_H-M   'P 1'
#
loop_
_entity.id
_entity.type
_entity.pdbx_description
1 polymer ?
#
loop_
_entity_poly.entity_id
_entity_poly.type
_entity_poly.pdbx_seq_one_letter_code
_entity_poly.pdbx_strand_id
1 'polypeptide(L)'
;MTYLMEEFEDTDEPLWCNIIHYDPGSLMILLEDLKIKGYSVVPRQNGMDMDHAILSLRGLGRYHGMAKVLEERGIISKDDYKPNSVLTDDEVIKCYLHGGLLNTSRVIQKYWGSDWEEIGKKLNISYEEFYEKYTNSGKCKDSEFSCLIHGDCWSNNMMFKYDFQKRPIAVKFLDYQFPNYNSPCVDVTNFMYLSIRPAVRRENYNFLLKTYHDSLVRSLDKFGYSGKKPTLEDITASMKHLEFFGLSIFASIYAGLSGESTTAFDSEKLLKTEGAEGFDEETLMEPGIIEKIGPDLIDLVEKYLKNL
;
A
#
# COMPACT_ATOMS: atom_id res chain seq x y z
N MET A 1 -16.41 6.10 12.65
CA MET A 1 -16.68 4.66 12.41
C MET A 1 -17.33 3.96 13.60
N THR A 2 -16.91 4.21 14.85
CA THR A 2 -17.54 3.64 16.07
C THR A 2 -19.06 3.80 16.11
N TYR A 3 -19.57 4.97 15.71
CA TYR A 3 -21.01 5.23 15.56
C TYR A 3 -21.76 4.16 14.74
N LEU A 4 -21.20 3.71 13.61
CA LEU A 4 -21.81 2.64 12.81
C LEU A 4 -21.77 1.29 13.53
N MET A 5 -20.71 1.03 14.30
CA MET A 5 -20.62 -0.22 15.06
C MET A 5 -21.68 -0.27 16.16
N GLU A 6 -21.91 0.84 16.85
CA GLU A 6 -22.95 0.94 17.89
C GLU A 6 -24.36 0.80 17.30
N GLU A 7 -24.65 1.50 16.19
CA GLU A 7 -25.97 1.47 15.55
C GLU A 7 -26.36 0.07 15.04
N PHE A 8 -25.40 -0.66 14.46
CA PHE A 8 -25.64 -1.99 13.89
C PHE A 8 -25.27 -3.14 14.84
N GLU A 9 -25.06 -2.84 16.13
CA GLU A 9 -24.68 -3.81 17.17
C GLU A 9 -23.48 -4.68 16.74
N ASP A 10 -22.51 -4.07 16.05
CA ASP A 10 -21.33 -4.75 15.54
C ASP A 10 -20.35 -5.09 16.67
N THR A 11 -20.26 -6.37 17.00
CA THR A 11 -19.36 -6.91 18.02
C THR A 11 -17.95 -7.21 17.51
N ASP A 12 -17.66 -7.01 16.22
CA ASP A 12 -16.32 -7.21 15.66
C ASP A 12 -15.34 -6.21 16.27
N GLU A 13 -14.11 -6.65 16.54
CA GLU A 13 -13.09 -5.76 17.10
C GLU A 13 -12.83 -4.55 16.18
N PRO A 14 -12.72 -3.31 16.69
CA PRO A 14 -12.48 -2.13 15.86
C PRO A 14 -11.18 -2.27 15.04
N LEU A 15 -11.09 -1.64 13.88
CA LEU A 15 -9.86 -1.67 13.07
C LEU A 15 -8.82 -0.64 13.51
N TRP A 16 -9.15 0.25 14.43
CA TRP A 16 -8.28 1.30 14.94
C TRP A 16 -8.04 1.14 16.44
N CYS A 17 -7.03 1.87 16.92
CA CYS A 17 -6.75 2.01 18.34
C CYS A 17 -7.49 3.23 18.93
N ASN A 18 -7.69 3.25 20.24
CA ASN A 18 -8.28 4.41 20.93
C ASN A 18 -7.29 5.57 21.02
N ILE A 19 -7.79 6.78 20.73
CA ILE A 19 -7.10 8.03 21.03
C ILE A 19 -7.36 8.36 22.50
N ILE A 20 -6.30 8.43 23.30
CA ILE A 20 -6.35 8.80 24.71
C ILE A 20 -6.35 10.33 24.84
N HIS A 21 -5.53 11.01 24.05
CA HIS A 21 -5.40 12.46 24.07
C HIS A 21 -4.97 13.00 22.70
N TYR A 22 -5.41 14.22 22.40
CA TYR A 22 -4.97 14.98 21.24
C TYR A 22 -4.78 16.43 21.66
N ASP A 23 -3.59 16.96 21.41
CA ASP A 23 -3.27 18.38 21.58
C ASP A 23 -2.81 18.97 20.22
N PRO A 24 -3.66 19.77 19.55
CA PRO A 24 -3.31 20.41 18.30
C PRO A 24 -2.21 21.47 18.47
N GLY A 25 -2.04 22.06 19.66
CA GLY A 25 -1.05 23.10 19.90
C GLY A 25 0.39 22.58 19.89
N SER A 26 0.58 21.34 20.34
CA SER A 26 1.88 20.64 20.32
C SER A 26 2.00 19.58 19.21
N LEU A 27 0.99 19.45 18.35
CA LEU A 27 0.88 18.40 17.32
C LEU A 27 1.05 16.98 17.93
N MET A 28 0.53 16.78 19.14
CA MET A 28 0.70 15.55 19.90
C MET A 28 -0.57 14.70 19.86
N ILE A 29 -0.41 13.41 19.57
CA ILE A 29 -1.47 12.41 19.73
C ILE A 29 -0.94 11.33 20.69
N LEU A 30 -1.76 10.98 21.69
CA LEU A 30 -1.52 9.86 22.57
C LEU A 30 -2.52 8.74 22.25
N LEU A 31 -1.99 7.57 21.90
CA LEU A 31 -2.77 6.40 21.52
C LEU A 31 -2.68 5.32 22.60
N GLU A 32 -3.68 4.44 22.65
CA GLU A 32 -3.61 3.25 23.48
C GLU A 32 -2.43 2.34 23.09
N ASP A 33 -1.77 1.77 24.09
CA ASP A 33 -0.71 0.80 23.85
C ASP A 33 -1.31 -0.57 23.51
N LEU A 34 -1.28 -0.88 22.21
CA LEU A 34 -1.77 -2.15 21.68
C LEU A 34 -0.92 -3.35 22.11
N LYS A 35 0.36 -3.18 22.46
CA LYS A 35 1.23 -4.31 22.88
C LYS A 35 0.70 -4.96 24.14
N ILE A 36 0.18 -4.18 25.08
CA ILE A 36 -0.43 -4.67 26.33
C ILE A 36 -1.69 -5.51 26.04
N LYS A 37 -2.36 -5.25 24.90
CA LYS A 37 -3.53 -6.02 24.42
C LYS A 37 -3.15 -7.26 23.59
N GLY A 38 -1.86 -7.59 23.51
CA GLY A 38 -1.35 -8.77 22.81
C GLY A 38 -1.19 -8.57 21.30
N TYR A 39 -1.14 -7.33 20.83
CA TYR A 39 -0.87 -7.01 19.43
C TYR A 39 0.63 -6.86 19.16
N SER A 40 1.07 -7.27 17.97
CA SER A 40 2.44 -7.04 17.50
C SER A 40 2.49 -6.81 15.99
N VAL A 41 3.53 -6.11 15.55
CA VAL A 41 3.82 -5.90 14.12
C VAL A 41 4.45 -7.15 13.53
N VAL A 42 4.17 -7.45 12.26
CA VAL A 42 4.90 -8.48 11.50
C VAL A 42 6.24 -7.89 11.07
N PRO A 43 7.39 -8.53 11.35
CA PRO A 43 8.67 -8.04 10.86
C PRO A 43 8.65 -7.86 9.34
N ARG A 44 8.89 -6.62 8.88
CA ARG A 44 8.80 -6.25 7.46
C ARG A 44 9.67 -7.11 6.54
N GLN A 45 10.79 -7.63 7.06
CA GLN A 45 11.72 -8.52 6.35
C GLN A 45 11.10 -9.85 5.95
N ASN A 46 10.14 -10.32 6.75
CA ASN A 46 9.48 -11.60 6.49
C ASN A 46 8.39 -11.47 5.42
N GLY A 47 7.79 -10.28 5.28
CA GLY A 47 6.53 -10.11 4.58
C GLY A 47 5.38 -10.94 5.18
N MET A 48 4.16 -10.59 4.81
CA MET A 48 2.94 -11.27 5.25
C MET A 48 2.76 -12.58 4.50
N ASP A 49 2.41 -13.62 5.26
CA ASP A 49 1.89 -14.87 4.71
C ASP A 49 0.41 -14.74 4.34
N MET A 50 -0.18 -15.87 3.93
CA MET A 50 -1.56 -15.94 3.47
C MET A 50 -2.59 -15.53 4.53
N ASP A 51 -2.41 -15.96 5.79
CA ASP A 51 -3.39 -15.70 6.85
C ASP A 51 -3.41 -14.21 7.21
N HIS A 52 -2.24 -13.59 7.29
CA HIS A 52 -2.11 -12.15 7.50
C HIS A 52 -2.70 -11.36 6.33
N ALA A 53 -2.40 -11.77 5.09
CA ALA A 53 -2.91 -11.14 3.88
C ALA A 53 -4.45 -11.16 3.83
N ILE A 54 -5.06 -12.31 4.11
CA ILE A 54 -6.52 -12.48 4.16
C ILE A 54 -7.14 -11.56 5.22
N LEU A 55 -6.57 -11.53 6.43
CA LEU A 55 -7.11 -10.73 7.52
C LEU A 55 -7.01 -9.23 7.24
N SER A 56 -5.88 -8.76 6.71
CA SER A 56 -5.69 -7.36 6.33
C SER A 56 -6.60 -6.93 5.20
N LEU A 57 -6.77 -7.74 4.15
CA LEU A 57 -7.67 -7.44 3.03
C LEU A 57 -9.14 -7.41 3.48
N ARG A 58 -9.52 -8.28 4.43
CA ARG A 58 -10.84 -8.20 5.07
C ARG A 58 -11.01 -6.90 5.86
N GLY A 59 -9.99 -6.53 6.63
CA GLY A 59 -9.94 -5.26 7.36
C GLY A 59 -10.08 -4.05 6.44
N LEU A 60 -9.34 -4.02 5.33
CA LEU A 60 -9.41 -2.97 4.32
C LEU A 60 -10.81 -2.86 3.71
N GLY A 61 -11.41 -3.99 3.31
CA GLY A 61 -12.78 -3.99 2.79
C GLY A 61 -13.79 -3.44 3.80
N ARG A 62 -13.63 -3.77 5.09
CA ARG A 62 -14.47 -3.22 6.16
C ARG A 62 -14.24 -1.72 6.37
N TYR A 63 -12.98 -1.28 6.43
CA TYR A 63 -12.63 0.13 6.56
C TYR A 63 -13.23 0.97 5.42
N HIS A 64 -13.03 0.56 4.17
CA HIS A 64 -13.58 1.24 2.99
C HIS A 64 -15.10 1.24 2.96
N GLY A 65 -15.74 0.11 3.30
CA GLY A 65 -17.20 0.01 3.37
C GLY A 65 -17.79 0.97 4.40
N MET A 66 -17.20 1.01 5.61
CA MET A 66 -17.63 1.93 6.68
C MET A 66 -17.40 3.38 6.28
N ALA A 67 -16.25 3.71 5.68
CA ALA A 67 -15.97 5.04 5.15
C ALA A 67 -17.03 5.49 4.15
N LYS A 68 -17.39 4.62 3.20
CA LYS A 68 -18.40 4.95 2.19
C LYS A 68 -19.78 5.22 2.77
N VAL A 69 -20.18 4.46 3.79
CA VAL A 69 -21.46 4.67 4.48
C VAL A 69 -21.47 5.98 5.27
N LEU A 70 -20.37 6.33 5.94
CA LEU A 70 -20.25 7.62 6.63
C LEU A 70 -20.32 8.80 5.66
N GLU A 71 -19.74 8.65 4.46
CA GLU A 71 -19.86 9.64 3.39
C GLU A 71 -21.31 9.78 2.91
N GLU A 72 -22.00 8.67 2.63
CA GLU A 72 -23.41 8.69 2.21
C GLU A 72 -24.32 9.40 3.22
N ARG A 73 -23.99 9.28 4.50
CA ARG A 73 -24.70 9.95 5.61
C ARG A 73 -24.28 11.40 5.84
N GLY A 74 -23.31 11.91 5.08
CA GLY A 74 -22.79 13.27 5.23
C GLY A 74 -22.00 13.50 6.52
N ILE A 75 -21.52 12.43 7.17
CA ILE A 75 -20.70 12.52 8.40
C ILE A 75 -19.24 12.87 8.06
N ILE A 76 -18.76 12.39 6.91
CA ILE A 76 -17.48 12.76 6.33
C ILE A 76 -17.69 13.27 4.90
N SER A 77 -16.86 14.21 4.46
CA SER A 77 -16.83 14.69 3.08
C SER A 77 -15.50 14.37 2.41
N LYS A 78 -15.52 14.15 1.09
CA LYS A 78 -14.30 14.09 0.28
C LYS A 78 -13.46 15.37 0.37
N ASP A 79 -14.12 16.50 0.64
CA ASP A 79 -13.47 17.82 0.71
C ASP A 79 -12.73 18.05 2.04
N ASP A 80 -12.92 17.17 3.03
CA ASP A 80 -12.22 17.23 4.31
C ASP A 80 -10.76 16.75 4.21
N TYR A 81 -10.39 16.14 3.07
CA TYR A 81 -9.12 15.45 2.90
C TYR A 81 -8.32 16.02 1.72
N LYS A 82 -7.00 16.14 1.92
CA LYS A 82 -6.09 16.54 0.85
C LYS A 82 -5.84 15.36 -0.11
N PRO A 83 -5.51 15.63 -1.38
CA PRO A 83 -5.02 14.59 -2.29
C PRO A 83 -3.77 13.88 -1.72
N ASN A 84 -3.58 12.61 -2.09
CA ASN A 84 -2.42 11.84 -1.64
C ASN A 84 -1.12 12.39 -2.24
N SER A 85 -0.20 12.85 -1.39
CA SER A 85 1.12 13.34 -1.81
C SER A 85 1.91 12.29 -2.60
N VAL A 86 1.79 11.00 -2.27
CA VAL A 86 2.47 9.90 -3.01
C VAL A 86 1.99 9.79 -4.48
N LEU A 87 0.85 10.39 -4.81
CA LEU A 87 0.26 10.42 -6.16
C LEU A 87 0.30 11.81 -6.82
N THR A 88 0.47 12.88 -6.04
CA THR A 88 0.31 14.26 -6.56
C THR A 88 1.50 15.17 -6.30
N ASP A 89 2.39 14.82 -5.36
CA ASP A 89 3.54 15.63 -5.02
C ASP A 89 4.72 15.31 -5.96
N ASP A 90 5.12 16.30 -6.75
CA ASP A 90 6.19 16.16 -7.76
C ASP A 90 7.54 15.81 -7.12
N GLU A 91 7.87 16.40 -5.97
CA GLU A 91 9.14 16.15 -5.30
C GLU A 91 9.18 14.73 -4.71
N VAL A 92 8.06 14.25 -4.16
CA VAL A 92 7.94 12.86 -3.70
C VAL A 92 8.08 11.89 -4.85
N ILE A 93 7.34 12.10 -5.96
CA ILE A 93 7.37 11.21 -7.13
C ILE A 93 8.78 11.19 -7.73
N LYS A 94 9.42 12.35 -7.87
CA LYS A 94 10.77 12.47 -8.42
C LYS A 94 11.82 11.82 -7.52
N CYS A 95 11.89 12.25 -6.25
CA CYS A 95 13.01 11.86 -5.39
C CYS A 95 12.91 10.42 -4.90
N TYR A 96 11.72 9.96 -4.53
CA TYR A 96 11.54 8.64 -3.91
C TYR A 96 11.20 7.55 -4.93
N LEU A 97 10.29 7.84 -5.86
CA LEU A 97 9.78 6.81 -6.77
C LEU A 97 10.63 6.70 -8.02
N HIS A 98 10.84 7.79 -8.75
CA HIS A 98 11.71 7.77 -9.94
C HIS A 98 13.17 7.57 -9.53
N GLY A 99 13.67 8.31 -8.54
CA GLY A 99 15.00 8.10 -7.97
C GLY A 99 15.24 6.66 -7.50
N GLY A 100 14.25 6.05 -6.84
CA GLY A 100 14.32 4.65 -6.40
C GLY A 100 14.38 3.67 -7.58
N LEU A 101 13.61 3.92 -8.64
CA LEU A 101 13.65 3.12 -9.86
C LEU A 101 15.02 3.19 -10.53
N LEU A 102 15.62 4.39 -10.61
CA LEU A 102 16.96 4.61 -11.15
C LEU A 102 18.05 3.98 -10.28
N ASN A 103 17.89 4.02 -8.95
CA ASN A 103 18.77 3.30 -8.03
C ASN A 103 18.71 1.79 -8.29
N THR A 104 17.51 1.22 -8.40
CA THR A 104 17.31 -0.19 -8.76
C THR A 104 17.97 -0.53 -10.11
N SER A 105 17.75 0.29 -11.13
CA SER A 105 18.39 0.16 -12.45
C SER A 105 19.93 0.13 -12.34
N ARG A 106 20.52 1.05 -11.58
CA ARG A 106 21.97 1.17 -11.39
C ARG A 106 22.55 -0.06 -10.67
N VAL A 107 21.92 -0.51 -9.58
CA VAL A 107 22.39 -1.67 -8.81
C VAL A 107 22.29 -2.94 -9.66
N ILE A 108 21.20 -3.12 -10.40
CA ILE A 108 21.04 -4.27 -11.31
C ILE A 108 22.18 -4.34 -12.31
N GLN A 109 22.44 -3.24 -13.03
CA GLN A 109 23.48 -3.18 -14.06
C GLN A 109 24.88 -3.43 -13.50
N LYS A 110 25.12 -3.09 -12.23
CA LYS A 110 26.43 -3.21 -11.61
C LYS A 110 26.66 -4.57 -10.94
N TYR A 111 25.62 -5.20 -10.38
CA TYR A 111 25.81 -6.32 -9.44
C TYR A 111 24.97 -7.57 -9.72
N TRP A 112 23.90 -7.51 -10.51
CA TRP A 112 22.99 -8.64 -10.69
C TRP A 112 23.40 -9.63 -11.81
N GLY A 113 24.51 -9.35 -12.50
CA GLY A 113 25.05 -10.19 -13.56
C GLY A 113 24.44 -9.93 -14.94
N SER A 114 25.01 -10.59 -15.96
CA SER A 114 24.68 -10.33 -17.38
C SER A 114 23.23 -10.60 -17.75
N ASP A 115 22.59 -11.57 -17.09
CA ASP A 115 21.21 -11.96 -17.37
C ASP A 115 20.20 -10.85 -17.03
N TRP A 116 20.60 -9.89 -16.19
CA TRP A 116 19.77 -8.76 -15.76
C TRP A 116 20.15 -7.43 -16.40
N GLU A 117 21.18 -7.39 -17.24
CA GLU A 117 21.71 -6.15 -17.82
C GLU A 117 20.63 -5.41 -18.64
N GLU A 118 19.86 -6.15 -19.44
CA GLU A 118 18.79 -5.60 -20.28
C GLU A 118 17.61 -5.06 -19.45
N ILE A 119 17.24 -5.76 -18.37
CA ILE A 119 16.21 -5.30 -17.43
C ILE A 119 16.67 -4.01 -16.76
N GLY A 120 17.91 -3.98 -16.27
CA GLY A 120 18.51 -2.80 -15.66
C GLY A 120 18.49 -1.59 -16.59
N LYS A 121 18.88 -1.76 -17.87
CA LYS A 121 18.84 -0.68 -18.87
C LYS A 121 17.43 -0.15 -19.12
N LYS A 122 16.43 -1.02 -19.26
CA LYS A 122 15.04 -0.62 -19.54
C LYS A 122 14.34 0.07 -18.38
N LEU A 123 14.78 -0.15 -17.14
CA LEU A 123 14.29 0.58 -15.97
C LEU A 123 14.79 2.04 -15.92
N ASN A 124 15.85 2.37 -16.67
CA ASN A 124 16.42 3.72 -16.73
C ASN A 124 15.63 4.64 -17.67
N ILE A 125 14.40 4.96 -17.29
CA ILE A 125 13.51 5.84 -18.06
C ILE A 125 13.61 7.30 -17.59
N SER A 126 13.21 8.25 -18.44
CA SER A 126 13.22 9.67 -18.07
C SER A 126 12.16 9.98 -17.01
N TYR A 127 12.35 11.08 -16.27
CA TYR A 127 11.38 11.50 -15.25
C TYR A 127 10.03 11.82 -15.88
N GLU A 128 10.01 12.48 -17.04
CA GLU A 128 8.79 12.86 -17.75
C GLU A 128 7.97 11.63 -18.14
N GLU A 129 8.63 10.60 -18.67
CA GLU A 129 7.96 9.35 -19.04
C GLU A 129 7.44 8.60 -17.80
N PHE A 130 8.26 8.52 -16.74
CA PHE A 130 7.85 7.92 -15.48
C PHE A 130 6.63 8.65 -14.89
N TYR A 131 6.70 9.97 -14.78
CA TYR A 131 5.67 10.82 -14.19
C TYR A 131 4.35 10.70 -14.95
N GLU A 132 4.39 10.75 -16.29
CA GLU A 132 3.19 10.59 -17.11
C GLU A 132 2.52 9.23 -16.86
N LYS A 133 3.26 8.12 -16.95
CA LYS A 133 2.70 6.78 -16.74
C LYS A 133 2.21 6.59 -15.30
N TYR A 134 3.01 7.02 -14.32
CA TYR A 134 2.72 6.86 -12.90
C TYR A 134 1.45 7.61 -12.51
N THR A 135 1.39 8.92 -12.79
CA THR A 135 0.21 9.74 -12.47
C THR A 135 -1.02 9.32 -13.25
N ASN A 136 -0.90 8.90 -14.51
CA ASN A 136 -2.04 8.40 -15.29
C ASN A 136 -2.57 7.07 -14.76
N SER A 137 -1.70 6.19 -14.24
CA SER A 137 -2.13 4.93 -13.63
C SER A 137 -2.75 5.10 -12.24
N GLY A 138 -2.32 6.13 -11.49
CA GLY A 138 -2.80 6.43 -10.14
C GLY A 138 -4.03 7.33 -10.06
N LYS A 139 -4.50 7.89 -11.20
CA LYS A 139 -5.70 8.74 -11.24
C LYS A 139 -6.97 7.91 -11.09
N CYS A 140 -7.78 8.24 -10.09
CA CYS A 140 -9.14 7.73 -10.00
C CYS A 140 -9.99 8.23 -11.17
N LYS A 141 -10.75 7.35 -11.81
CA LYS A 141 -11.76 7.76 -12.80
C LYS A 141 -13.05 8.15 -12.08
N ASP A 142 -13.74 9.17 -12.56
CA ASP A 142 -14.98 9.67 -11.95
C ASP A 142 -16.10 8.62 -11.85
N SER A 143 -16.06 7.60 -12.72
CA SER A 143 -17.02 6.51 -12.75
C SER A 143 -16.71 5.36 -11.78
N GLU A 144 -15.52 5.35 -11.18
CA GLU A 144 -15.09 4.28 -10.28
C GLU A 144 -15.69 4.45 -8.89
N PHE A 145 -15.80 3.33 -8.16
CA PHE A 145 -16.19 3.37 -6.76
C PHE A 145 -15.04 3.98 -5.95
N SER A 146 -15.32 5.10 -5.28
CA SER A 146 -14.35 5.82 -4.46
C SER A 146 -14.86 5.99 -3.03
N CYS A 147 -13.93 6.04 -2.09
CA CYS A 147 -14.21 6.30 -0.68
C CYS A 147 -12.99 6.96 -0.03
N LEU A 148 -13.11 7.28 1.26
CA LEU A 148 -11.93 7.58 2.08
C LEU A 148 -11.06 6.31 2.20
N ILE A 149 -9.80 6.43 1.81
CA ILE A 149 -8.79 5.37 1.94
C ILE A 149 -7.81 5.71 3.07
N HIS A 150 -6.99 4.74 3.49
CA HIS A 150 -5.91 4.94 4.45
C HIS A 150 -4.76 5.76 3.85
N GLY A 151 -4.41 5.48 2.58
CA GLY A 151 -3.38 6.17 1.81
C GLY A 151 -1.95 5.72 2.08
N ASP A 152 -1.69 5.16 3.26
CA ASP A 152 -0.39 4.57 3.66
C ASP A 152 -0.52 3.12 4.17
N CYS A 153 -1.23 2.27 3.44
CA CYS A 153 -1.57 0.93 3.92
C CYS A 153 -0.46 -0.10 3.61
N TRP A 154 0.47 -0.29 4.56
CA TRP A 154 1.52 -1.30 4.47
C TRP A 154 1.83 -1.97 5.82
N SER A 155 2.68 -3.00 5.82
CA SER A 155 2.87 -3.91 6.95
C SER A 155 3.25 -3.26 8.28
N ASN A 156 4.06 -2.19 8.27
CA ASN A 156 4.45 -1.47 9.49
C ASN A 156 3.28 -0.70 10.13
N ASN A 157 2.28 -0.33 9.33
CA ASN A 157 1.08 0.36 9.77
C ASN A 157 -0.03 -0.62 10.18
N MET A 158 0.34 -1.88 10.45
CA MET A 158 -0.56 -2.94 10.89
C MET A 158 -0.02 -3.67 12.11
N MET A 159 -0.87 -3.83 13.12
CA MET A 159 -0.59 -4.72 14.25
C MET A 159 -1.61 -5.86 14.29
N PHE A 160 -1.13 -7.06 14.62
CA PHE A 160 -1.91 -8.27 14.65
C PHE A 160 -1.96 -8.87 16.03
N LYS A 161 -3.10 -9.46 16.36
CA LYS A 161 -3.29 -10.30 17.54
C LYS A 161 -3.37 -11.76 17.10
N TYR A 162 -2.88 -12.66 17.93
CA TYR A 162 -2.71 -14.07 17.56
C TYR A 162 -3.46 -15.02 18.51
N ASP A 163 -3.89 -16.15 17.98
CA ASP A 163 -4.36 -17.28 18.78
C ASP A 163 -3.19 -18.11 19.34
N PHE A 164 -3.52 -19.17 20.09
CA PHE A 164 -2.53 -20.09 20.68
C PHE A 164 -1.71 -20.87 19.63
N GLN A 165 -2.16 -20.92 18.37
CA GLN A 165 -1.46 -21.56 17.25
C GLN A 165 -0.65 -20.55 16.44
N LYS A 166 -0.49 -19.31 16.92
CA LYS A 166 0.20 -18.21 16.23
C LYS A 166 -0.48 -17.78 14.92
N ARG A 167 -1.77 -18.04 14.74
CA ARG A 167 -2.53 -17.54 13.59
C ARG A 167 -3.09 -16.15 13.89
N PRO A 168 -3.04 -15.19 12.95
CA PRO A 168 -3.58 -13.86 13.16
C PRO A 168 -5.12 -13.93 13.25
N ILE A 169 -5.69 -13.34 14.28
CA ILE A 169 -7.14 -13.34 14.56
C ILE A 169 -7.77 -11.95 14.58
N ALA A 170 -6.97 -10.90 14.77
CA ALA A 170 -7.42 -9.51 14.67
C ALA A 170 -6.29 -8.62 14.12
N VAL A 171 -6.68 -7.54 13.44
CA VAL A 171 -5.77 -6.54 12.87
C VAL A 171 -6.20 -5.14 13.30
N LYS A 172 -5.21 -4.29 13.57
CA LYS A 172 -5.36 -2.86 13.80
C LYS A 172 -4.53 -2.11 12.77
N PHE A 173 -5.16 -1.16 12.09
CA PHE A 173 -4.50 -0.17 11.24
C PHE A 173 -4.07 1.02 12.10
N LEU A 174 -2.90 1.55 11.77
CA LEU A 174 -2.21 2.63 12.47
C LEU A 174 -1.70 3.65 11.45
N ASP A 175 -1.31 4.82 11.93
CA ASP A 175 -0.66 5.87 11.13
C ASP A 175 -1.52 6.38 9.96
N TYR A 176 -2.55 7.14 10.32
CA TYR A 176 -3.46 7.79 9.39
C TYR A 176 -2.90 9.15 8.91
N GLN A 177 -1.65 9.19 8.46
CA GLN A 177 -1.00 10.42 7.97
C GLN A 177 -1.41 10.82 6.53
N PHE A 178 -1.82 9.86 5.70
CA PHE A 178 -2.21 10.12 4.30
C PHE A 178 -3.68 9.77 3.90
N PRO A 179 -4.68 9.84 4.79
CA PRO A 179 -6.07 9.57 4.39
C PRO A 179 -6.51 10.57 3.33
N ASN A 180 -7.07 10.04 2.25
CA ASN A 180 -7.49 10.81 1.08
C ASN A 180 -8.67 10.14 0.39
N TYR A 181 -9.37 10.88 -0.47
CA TYR A 181 -10.49 10.35 -1.23
C TYR A 181 -10.03 9.81 -2.59
N ASN A 182 -10.14 8.51 -2.80
CA ASN A 182 -9.63 7.85 -4.00
C ASN A 182 -10.33 6.51 -4.25
N SER A 183 -9.95 5.80 -5.33
CA SER A 183 -10.25 4.39 -5.50
C SER A 183 -9.65 3.60 -4.33
N PRO A 184 -10.42 2.73 -3.67
CA PRO A 184 -9.88 1.90 -2.60
C PRO A 184 -8.86 0.88 -3.10
N CYS A 185 -8.77 0.68 -4.42
CA CYS A 185 -7.76 -0.18 -5.03
C CYS A 185 -6.34 0.37 -4.87
N VAL A 186 -6.16 1.65 -4.54
CA VAL A 186 -4.84 2.23 -4.21
C VAL A 186 -4.29 1.59 -2.93
N ASP A 187 -5.08 1.54 -1.86
CA ASP A 187 -4.70 0.87 -0.61
C ASP A 187 -4.46 -0.62 -0.82
N VAL A 188 -5.32 -1.29 -1.59
CA VAL A 188 -5.16 -2.71 -1.92
C VAL A 188 -3.88 -2.95 -2.71
N THR A 189 -3.55 -2.08 -3.66
CA THR A 189 -2.31 -2.17 -4.45
C THR A 189 -1.09 -1.97 -3.56
N ASN A 190 -1.05 -0.90 -2.76
CA ASN A 190 0.03 -0.65 -1.81
C ASN A 190 0.23 -1.84 -0.86
N PHE A 191 -0.86 -2.34 -0.27
CA PHE A 191 -0.81 -3.48 0.63
C PHE A 191 -0.28 -4.74 -0.07
N MET A 192 -0.84 -5.10 -1.22
CA MET A 192 -0.47 -6.33 -1.92
C MET A 192 1.00 -6.32 -2.33
N TYR A 193 1.51 -5.21 -2.86
CA TYR A 193 2.89 -5.12 -3.34
C TYR A 193 3.91 -4.90 -2.22
N LEU A 194 3.59 -4.12 -1.18
CA LEU A 194 4.56 -3.74 -0.15
C LEU A 194 4.52 -4.58 1.13
N SER A 195 3.48 -5.39 1.31
CA SER A 195 3.28 -6.13 2.57
C SER A 195 3.26 -7.63 2.40
N ILE A 196 2.66 -8.15 1.32
CA ILE A 196 2.54 -9.59 1.10
C ILE A 196 3.84 -10.12 0.51
N ARG A 197 4.29 -11.30 0.98
CA ARG A 197 5.41 -12.01 0.37
C ARG A 197 5.19 -12.11 -1.16
N PRO A 198 6.14 -11.70 -2.00
CA PRO A 198 5.92 -11.64 -3.45
C PRO A 198 5.45 -12.96 -4.06
N ALA A 199 6.00 -14.10 -3.63
CA ALA A 199 5.56 -15.42 -4.07
C ALA A 199 4.09 -15.70 -3.71
N VAL A 200 3.69 -15.43 -2.45
CA VAL A 200 2.30 -15.61 -1.99
C VAL A 200 1.35 -14.71 -2.78
N ARG A 201 1.71 -13.44 -3.00
CA ARG A 201 0.92 -12.52 -3.83
C ARG A 201 0.72 -13.08 -5.24
N ARG A 202 1.81 -13.45 -5.93
CA ARG A 202 1.75 -13.88 -7.33
C ARG A 202 0.91 -15.15 -7.50
N GLU A 203 1.09 -16.13 -6.62
CA GLU A 203 0.35 -17.40 -6.66
C GLU A 203 -1.14 -17.23 -6.33
N ASN A 204 -1.51 -16.24 -5.50
CA ASN A 204 -2.85 -16.11 -4.95
C ASN A 204 -3.57 -14.81 -5.31
N TYR A 205 -3.06 -14.04 -6.29
CA TYR A 205 -3.50 -12.67 -6.57
C TYR A 205 -5.02 -12.53 -6.69
N ASN A 206 -5.66 -13.38 -7.51
CA ASN A 206 -7.10 -13.33 -7.73
C ASN A 206 -7.91 -13.70 -6.48
N PHE A 207 -7.43 -14.66 -5.69
CA PHE A 207 -8.08 -15.05 -4.44
C PHE A 207 -8.00 -13.92 -3.40
N LEU A 208 -6.83 -13.29 -3.28
CA LEU A 208 -6.61 -12.15 -2.40
C LEU A 208 -7.52 -10.98 -2.79
N LEU A 209 -7.58 -10.67 -4.09
CA LEU A 209 -8.45 -9.60 -4.59
C LEU A 209 -9.93 -9.88 -4.32
N LYS A 210 -10.38 -11.12 -4.56
CA LYS A 210 -11.73 -11.55 -4.23
C LYS A 210 -12.00 -11.47 -2.72
N THR A 211 -11.03 -11.81 -1.89
CA THR A 211 -11.16 -11.72 -0.43
C THR A 211 -11.44 -10.29 0.03
N TYR A 212 -10.73 -9.32 -0.55
CA TYR A 212 -10.99 -7.90 -0.34
C TYR A 212 -12.40 -7.50 -0.82
N HIS A 213 -12.74 -7.80 -2.08
CA HIS A 213 -14.02 -7.45 -2.68
C HIS A 213 -15.21 -8.01 -1.88
N ASP A 214 -15.17 -9.29 -1.53
CA ASP A 214 -16.23 -9.91 -0.76
C ASP A 214 -16.38 -9.22 0.62
N SER A 215 -15.28 -8.74 1.22
CA SER A 215 -15.32 -8.02 2.50
C SER A 215 -15.91 -6.63 2.35
N LEU A 216 -15.52 -5.89 1.31
CA LEU A 216 -16.10 -4.59 0.98
C LEU A 216 -17.60 -4.68 0.80
N VAL A 217 -18.08 -5.59 -0.05
CA VAL A 217 -19.52 -5.76 -0.32
C VAL A 217 -20.27 -6.15 0.95
N ARG A 218 -19.75 -7.13 1.72
CA ARG A 218 -20.36 -7.51 3.01
C ARG A 218 -20.46 -6.33 3.98
N SER A 219 -19.45 -5.48 4.06
CA SER A 219 -19.48 -4.31 4.94
C SER A 219 -20.44 -3.22 4.45
N LEU A 220 -20.49 -2.96 3.15
CA LEU A 220 -21.48 -2.05 2.56
C LEU A 220 -22.92 -2.54 2.85
N ASP A 221 -23.16 -3.84 2.72
CA ASP A 221 -24.45 -4.45 3.05
C ASP A 221 -24.78 -4.36 4.55
N LYS A 222 -23.83 -4.75 5.41
CA LYS A 222 -23.98 -4.77 6.88
C LYS A 222 -24.37 -3.39 7.43
N PHE A 223 -23.75 -2.32 6.93
CA PHE A 223 -23.95 -0.96 7.42
C PHE A 223 -24.98 -0.15 6.61
N GLY A 224 -25.71 -0.81 5.70
CA GLY A 224 -26.86 -0.22 5.02
C GLY A 224 -26.54 0.78 3.91
N TYR A 225 -25.43 0.62 3.19
CA TYR A 225 -25.12 1.45 2.03
C TYR A 225 -26.18 1.31 0.93
N SER A 226 -26.75 2.42 0.48
CA SER A 226 -27.85 2.43 -0.50
C SER A 226 -27.38 2.58 -1.95
N GLY A 227 -26.16 3.07 -2.18
CA GLY A 227 -25.60 3.30 -3.51
C GLY A 227 -25.17 2.04 -4.28
N LYS A 228 -24.66 2.25 -5.49
CA LYS A 228 -24.15 1.17 -6.35
C LYS A 228 -22.87 0.58 -5.74
N LYS A 229 -22.91 -0.71 -5.39
CA LYS A 229 -21.76 -1.49 -4.95
C LYS A 229 -20.87 -1.89 -6.15
N PRO A 230 -19.54 -1.89 -6.01
CA PRO A 230 -18.64 -2.31 -7.08
C PRO A 230 -18.72 -3.83 -7.29
N THR A 231 -18.69 -4.28 -8.54
CA THR A 231 -18.55 -5.71 -8.84
C THR A 231 -17.09 -6.16 -8.74
N LEU A 232 -16.84 -7.47 -8.75
CA LEU A 232 -15.47 -7.98 -8.77
C LEU A 232 -14.75 -7.57 -10.06
N GLU A 233 -15.48 -7.45 -11.17
CA GLU A 233 -14.97 -6.96 -12.45
C GLU A 233 -14.58 -5.48 -12.35
N ASP A 234 -15.39 -4.63 -11.71
CA ASP A 234 -15.05 -3.21 -11.48
C ASP A 234 -13.74 -3.10 -10.68
N ILE A 235 -13.60 -3.87 -9.60
CA ILE A 235 -12.39 -3.91 -8.77
C ILE A 235 -11.20 -4.44 -9.58
N THR A 236 -11.37 -5.52 -10.35
CA THR A 236 -10.29 -6.09 -11.17
C THR A 236 -9.82 -5.11 -12.25
N ALA A 237 -10.73 -4.37 -12.86
CA ALA A 237 -10.40 -3.33 -13.84
C ALA A 237 -9.62 -2.17 -13.20
N SER A 238 -10.00 -1.72 -12.00
CA SER A 238 -9.28 -0.68 -11.26
C SER A 238 -7.89 -1.15 -10.83
N MET A 239 -7.75 -2.39 -10.32
CA MET A 239 -6.43 -2.98 -10.02
C MET A 239 -5.54 -3.08 -11.27
N LYS A 240 -6.10 -3.44 -12.42
CA LYS A 240 -5.37 -3.49 -13.69
C LYS A 240 -4.91 -2.11 -14.15
N HIS A 241 -5.72 -1.08 -13.92
CA HIS A 241 -5.34 0.32 -14.21
C HIS A 241 -4.17 0.78 -13.34
N LEU A 242 -4.15 0.35 -12.07
CA LEU A 242 -3.10 0.63 -11.08
C LEU A 242 -1.86 -0.28 -11.19
N GLU A 243 -1.81 -1.19 -12.17
CA GLU A 243 -0.72 -2.19 -12.23
C GLU A 243 0.65 -1.53 -12.44
N PHE A 244 0.75 -0.49 -13.29
CA PHE A 244 2.00 0.27 -13.43
C PHE A 244 2.39 0.99 -12.14
N PHE A 245 1.43 1.62 -11.47
CA PHE A 245 1.62 2.26 -10.16
C PHE A 245 2.19 1.26 -9.14
N GLY A 246 1.55 0.10 -8.98
CA GLY A 246 1.97 -0.92 -8.01
C GLY A 246 3.35 -1.50 -8.31
N LEU A 247 3.62 -1.86 -9.58
CA LEU A 247 4.93 -2.39 -10.00
C LEU A 247 6.04 -1.34 -9.87
N SER A 248 5.75 -0.07 -10.15
CA SER A 248 6.72 1.02 -10.01
C SER A 248 7.10 1.24 -8.55
N ILE A 249 6.13 1.37 -7.64
CA ILE A 249 6.43 1.51 -6.21
C ILE A 249 7.19 0.28 -5.70
N PHE A 250 6.79 -0.92 -6.12
CA PHE A 250 7.50 -2.14 -5.75
C PHE A 250 8.96 -2.12 -6.20
N ALA A 251 9.23 -1.77 -7.46
CA ALA A 251 10.57 -1.67 -8.01
C ALA A 251 11.43 -0.58 -7.34
N SER A 252 10.80 0.51 -6.90
CA SER A 252 11.51 1.67 -6.33
C SER A 252 11.85 1.53 -4.85
N ILE A 253 10.93 1.01 -4.03
CA ILE A 253 11.07 1.11 -2.57
C ILE A 253 10.92 -0.21 -1.80
N TYR A 254 10.43 -1.29 -2.41
CA TYR A 254 10.19 -2.54 -1.66
C TYR A 254 11.46 -3.11 -1.01
N ALA A 255 12.59 -3.09 -1.71
CA ALA A 255 13.86 -3.59 -1.17
C ALA A 255 14.27 -2.80 0.09
N GLY A 256 14.17 -1.46 0.06
CA GLY A 256 14.43 -0.64 1.24
C GLY A 256 13.44 -0.85 2.39
N LEU A 257 12.17 -1.08 2.06
CA LEU A 257 11.12 -1.32 3.05
C LEU A 257 11.19 -2.71 3.68
N SER A 258 11.70 -3.72 2.96
CA SER A 258 11.77 -5.11 3.42
C SER A 258 13.19 -5.58 3.77
N GLY A 259 14.21 -4.74 3.57
CA GLY A 259 15.59 -5.06 3.90
C GLY A 259 15.90 -5.02 5.40
N GLU A 260 17.08 -5.53 5.76
CA GLU A 260 17.60 -5.50 7.13
C GLU A 260 18.01 -4.08 7.55
N SER A 261 18.35 -3.23 6.58
CA SER A 261 18.79 -1.85 6.82
C SER A 261 17.73 -1.00 7.52
N THR A 262 18.07 -0.43 8.67
CA THR A 262 17.22 0.51 9.41
C THR A 262 17.28 1.94 8.87
N THR A 263 18.15 2.21 7.90
CA THR A 263 18.37 3.53 7.27
C THR A 263 18.26 3.43 5.75
N ALA A 264 17.28 2.66 5.28
CA ALA A 264 17.09 2.37 3.86
C ALA A 264 16.91 3.62 2.98
N PHE A 265 16.42 4.72 3.57
CA PHE A 265 16.25 6.02 2.93
C PHE A 265 16.79 7.14 3.81
N ASP A 266 17.73 7.92 3.28
CA ASP A 266 18.11 9.21 3.83
C ASP A 266 17.29 10.31 3.14
N SER A 267 16.18 10.70 3.77
CA SER A 267 15.25 11.70 3.22
C SER A 267 15.91 13.04 2.94
N GLU A 268 16.85 13.48 3.78
CA GLU A 268 17.52 14.77 3.56
C GLU A 268 18.39 14.72 2.30
N LYS A 269 19.10 13.60 2.12
CA LYS A 269 19.95 13.38 0.95
C LYS A 269 19.15 13.17 -0.33
N LEU A 270 18.04 12.43 -0.26
CA LEU A 270 17.13 12.23 -1.37
C LEU A 270 16.61 13.57 -1.90
N LEU A 271 16.12 14.44 -1.02
CA LEU A 271 15.60 15.75 -1.41
C LEU A 271 16.71 16.65 -1.98
N LYS A 272 17.87 16.73 -1.32
CA LYS A 272 19.00 17.58 -1.78
C LYS A 272 19.59 17.17 -3.12
N THR A 273 19.47 15.89 -3.48
CA THR A 273 20.07 15.32 -4.70
C THR A 273 19.04 14.94 -5.75
N GLU A 274 17.77 15.33 -5.54
CA GLU A 274 16.64 14.98 -6.41
C GLU A 274 16.52 13.47 -6.67
N GLY A 275 16.80 12.65 -5.64
CA GLY A 275 16.74 11.19 -5.70
C GLY A 275 17.98 10.50 -6.27
N ALA A 276 19.05 11.23 -6.59
CA ALA A 276 20.29 10.61 -7.11
C ALA A 276 21.04 9.80 -6.04
N GLU A 277 21.00 10.26 -4.78
CA GLU A 277 21.63 9.64 -3.63
C GLU A 277 20.66 9.55 -2.43
N GLY A 278 20.94 8.63 -1.50
CA GLY A 278 20.15 8.47 -0.26
C GLY A 278 19.38 7.16 -0.17
N PHE A 279 19.43 6.33 -1.22
CA PHE A 279 19.02 4.93 -1.16
C PHE A 279 20.15 4.06 -0.64
N ASP A 280 19.82 3.12 0.23
CA ASP A 280 20.73 2.06 0.63
C ASP A 280 20.77 0.95 -0.44
N GLU A 281 21.82 0.95 -1.26
CA GLU A 281 22.04 -0.04 -2.32
C GLU A 281 22.21 -1.46 -1.76
N GLU A 282 22.63 -1.63 -0.49
CA GLU A 282 22.83 -2.96 0.11
C GLU A 282 21.55 -3.79 0.14
N THR A 283 20.40 -3.13 0.29
CA THR A 283 19.08 -3.79 0.30
C THR A 283 18.77 -4.52 -1.01
N LEU A 284 19.34 -4.06 -2.13
CA LEU A 284 19.22 -4.67 -3.46
C LEU A 284 20.33 -5.68 -3.75
N MET A 285 21.23 -5.92 -2.78
CA MET A 285 22.29 -6.92 -2.84
C MET A 285 22.13 -8.02 -1.79
N GLU A 286 21.05 -7.96 -0.99
CA GLU A 286 20.75 -8.97 0.03
C GLU A 286 20.50 -10.37 -0.59
N PRO A 287 20.90 -11.46 0.09
CA PRO A 287 20.61 -12.80 -0.38
C PRO A 287 19.11 -13.04 -0.63
N GLY A 288 18.77 -13.58 -1.79
CA GLY A 288 17.39 -13.89 -2.16
C GLY A 288 16.59 -12.72 -2.75
N ILE A 289 17.18 -11.52 -2.88
CA ILE A 289 16.44 -10.34 -3.37
C ILE A 289 16.03 -10.49 -4.83
N ILE A 290 16.90 -11.07 -5.67
CA ILE A 290 16.65 -11.30 -7.10
C ILE A 290 15.43 -12.20 -7.28
N GLU A 291 15.33 -13.28 -6.51
CA GLU A 291 14.21 -14.22 -6.53
C GLU A 291 12.92 -13.59 -5.99
N LYS A 292 13.03 -12.67 -5.03
CA LYS A 292 11.88 -11.95 -4.45
C LYS A 292 11.27 -10.98 -5.47
N ILE A 293 12.07 -10.07 -6.03
CA ILE A 293 11.55 -8.93 -6.82
C ILE A 293 11.72 -9.09 -8.33
N GLY A 294 12.67 -9.90 -8.77
CA GLY A 294 13.03 -10.05 -10.17
C GLY A 294 11.85 -10.35 -11.12
N PRO A 295 10.95 -11.29 -10.80
CA PRO A 295 9.79 -11.57 -11.64
C PRO A 295 8.90 -10.33 -11.89
N ASP A 296 8.73 -9.47 -10.88
CA ASP A 296 7.94 -8.25 -11.01
C ASP A 296 8.67 -7.16 -11.81
N LEU A 297 10.00 -7.10 -11.72
CA LEU A 297 10.80 -6.22 -12.56
C LEU A 297 10.71 -6.60 -14.05
N ILE A 298 10.74 -7.90 -14.34
CA ILE A 298 10.52 -8.42 -15.69
C ILE A 298 9.12 -8.03 -16.17
N ASP A 299 8.09 -8.25 -15.36
CA ASP A 299 6.71 -7.88 -15.66
C ASP A 299 6.56 -6.38 -15.94
N LEU A 300 7.18 -5.51 -15.12
CA LEU A 300 7.17 -4.06 -15.31
C LEU A 300 7.78 -3.67 -16.66
N VAL A 301 8.99 -4.16 -16.94
CA VAL A 301 9.70 -3.88 -18.19
C VAL A 301 8.91 -4.40 -19.39
N GLU A 302 8.44 -5.64 -19.31
CA GLU A 302 7.76 -6.28 -20.42
C GLU A 302 6.37 -5.71 -20.71
N LYS A 303 5.65 -5.20 -19.73
CA LYS A 303 4.31 -4.65 -19.97
C LYS A 303 4.35 -3.18 -20.35
N TYR A 304 5.29 -2.41 -19.80
CA TYR A 304 5.20 -0.95 -19.81
C TYR A 304 6.39 -0.23 -20.43
N LEU A 305 7.55 -0.90 -20.52
CA LEU A 305 8.83 -0.29 -20.92
C LEU A 305 9.46 -0.99 -22.15
N LYS A 306 8.71 -1.83 -22.89
CA LYS A 306 9.20 -2.61 -24.05
C LYS A 306 9.70 -1.79 -25.23
N ASN A 307 9.21 -0.55 -25.39
CA ASN A 307 9.42 0.27 -26.58
C ASN A 307 10.55 1.29 -26.41
N LEU A 308 11.43 1.06 -25.43
CA LEU A 308 12.59 1.88 -25.09
C LEU A 308 13.88 1.10 -25.40
#